data_AF-A0A9E6EN88-F1
#
_entry.id   AF-A0A9E6EN88-F1
#
_cell.length_a   1.000
_cell.length_b   1.000
_cell.length_c   1.000
_cell.angle_alpha   90.00
_cell.angle_beta   90.00
_cell.angle_gamma   90.00
#
_symmetry.space_group_name_H-M   'P 1'
#
loop_
_entity.id
_entity.type
_entity.pdbx_description
1 polymer ?
#
loop_
_entity_poly.entity_id
_entity_poly.type
_entity_poly.pdbx_seq_one_letter_code
_entity_poly.pdbx_strand_id
1 'polypeptide(L)'
;GVHRLVRISPFDAAKRRHTSFAAVYVSPELDDTIEVEIPDKDLRIDVFRASGAGGQHVNRTESAVRFTHLPTGLVVSCQNERSQIQNRASALKVLKGRLYELERRKFEEKVAQASGEKSDVAWGSQIRSYVLAPYQMVKDHRTLEETSQTQKVLDGDLDAFIRTQLLAKSLKTEG
;
A
#
# COMPACT_ATOMS: atom_id res chain seq x y z
N GLY A 1 5.66 2.98 14.05
CA GLY A 1 6.51 2.07 14.86
C GLY A 1 5.75 1.58 16.07
N VAL A 2 6.41 0.78 16.91
CA VAL A 2 5.80 0.13 18.09
C VAL A 2 5.96 0.99 19.34
N HIS A 3 4.88 1.17 20.10
CA HIS A 3 4.82 1.91 21.36
C HIS A 3 4.59 0.94 22.51
N ARG A 4 5.37 1.05 23.58
CA ARG A 4 5.31 0.18 24.76
C ARG A 4 4.68 0.92 25.94
N LEU A 5 3.64 0.36 26.55
CA LEU A 5 3.00 0.88 27.76
C LEU A 5 3.30 -0.03 28.96
N VAL A 6 3.80 0.53 30.05
CA VAL A 6 4.04 -0.16 31.32
C VAL A 6 3.18 0.49 32.39
N ARG A 7 2.20 -0.24 32.92
CA ARG A 7 1.27 0.26 33.93
C ARG A 7 0.78 -0.85 34.86
N ILE A 8 0.11 -0.47 35.94
CA ILE A 8 -0.75 -1.40 36.68
C ILE A 8 -2.02 -1.60 35.85
N SER A 9 -2.33 -2.85 35.51
CA SER A 9 -3.51 -3.14 34.67
C SER A 9 -4.80 -2.91 35.47
N PRO A 10 -5.77 -2.15 34.94
CA PRO A 10 -7.09 -2.03 35.57
C PRO A 10 -7.91 -3.33 35.48
N PHE A 11 -7.47 -4.27 34.63
CA PHE A 11 -8.14 -5.54 34.39
C PHE A 11 -7.54 -6.71 35.18
N ASP A 12 -6.42 -6.51 35.86
CA ASP A 12 -5.81 -7.54 36.70
C ASP A 12 -6.20 -7.32 38.16
N ALA A 13 -6.97 -8.26 38.72
CA ALA A 13 -7.41 -8.23 40.12
C ALA A 13 -6.22 -8.16 41.10
N ALA A 14 -5.08 -8.75 40.73
CA ALA A 14 -3.87 -8.73 41.55
C ALA A 14 -3.06 -7.42 41.41
N LYS A 15 -3.55 -6.44 40.63
CA LYS A 15 -2.87 -5.14 40.36
C LYS A 15 -1.41 -5.29 39.97
N ARG A 16 -1.07 -6.35 39.24
CA ARG A 16 0.30 -6.56 38.76
C ARG A 16 0.63 -5.57 37.65
N ARG A 17 1.92 -5.29 37.54
CA ARG A 17 2.47 -4.49 36.45
C ARG A 17 2.41 -5.27 35.15
N HIS A 18 1.75 -4.72 34.15
CA HIS A 18 1.63 -5.29 32.81
C HIS A 18 2.41 -4.43 31.82
N THR A 19 2.93 -5.09 30.79
CA THR A 19 3.53 -4.44 29.63
C THR A 19 2.68 -4.73 28.41
N SER A 20 2.26 -3.69 27.70
CA SER A 20 1.46 -3.78 26.48
C SER A 20 2.18 -3.10 25.32
N PHE A 21 1.88 -3.53 24.09
CA PHE A 21 2.45 -2.97 22.88
C PHE A 21 1.34 -2.56 21.91
N ALA A 22 1.53 -1.44 21.23
CA ALA A 22 0.65 -0.97 20.16
C ALA A 22 1.50 -0.48 18.98
N ALA A 23 1.16 -0.88 17.76
CA ALA A 23 1.81 -0.39 16.56
C ALA A 23 1.02 0.77 15.95
N VAL A 24 1.73 1.84 15.58
CA VAL A 24 1.16 2.99 14.88
C VAL A 24 1.86 3.13 13.54
N TYR A 25 1.08 3.13 12.45
CA TYR A 25 1.57 3.36 11.10
C TYR A 25 0.91 4.62 10.55
N VAL A 26 1.70 5.46 9.88
CA VAL A 26 1.24 6.68 9.25
C VAL A 26 1.58 6.57 7.77
N SER A 27 0.59 6.80 6.91
CA SER A 27 0.72 6.80 5.47
C SER A 27 0.15 8.12 4.95
N PRO A 28 0.78 8.75 3.94
CA PRO A 28 0.18 9.92 3.30
C PRO A 28 -1.11 9.50 2.59
N GLU A 29 -2.11 10.37 2.62
CA GLU A 29 -3.25 10.27 1.73
C GLU A 29 -2.80 10.69 0.33
N LEU A 30 -2.97 9.80 -0.63
CA LEU A 30 -2.72 10.07 -2.04
C LEU A 30 -4.07 9.97 -2.75
N ASP A 31 -4.28 10.82 -3.75
CA ASP A 31 -5.45 10.75 -4.63
C ASP A 31 -5.51 9.36 -5.27
N ASP A 32 -6.61 8.65 -5.04
CA ASP A 32 -6.85 7.26 -5.46
C ASP A 32 -7.65 7.19 -6.77
N THR A 33 -7.91 8.34 -7.40
CA THR A 33 -8.64 8.42 -8.67
C THR A 33 -7.77 7.94 -9.83
N ILE A 34 -7.79 6.63 -10.10
CA ILE A 34 -7.07 6.02 -11.23
C ILE A 34 -7.98 6.06 -12.48
N GLU A 35 -7.83 7.11 -13.30
CA GLU A 35 -8.44 7.17 -14.63
C GLU A 35 -7.53 6.50 -15.67
N VAL A 36 -7.98 5.35 -16.20
CA VAL A 36 -7.28 4.65 -17.29
C VAL A 36 -7.88 5.07 -18.63
N GLU A 37 -7.36 6.16 -19.19
CA GLU A 37 -7.62 6.53 -20.57
C GLU A 37 -6.66 5.77 -21.50
N ILE A 38 -7.21 5.16 -22.55
CA ILE A 38 -6.41 4.41 -23.53
C ILE A 38 -6.58 5.10 -24.88
N PRO A 39 -5.59 5.90 -25.31
CA PRO A 39 -5.61 6.49 -26.64
C PRO A 39 -5.48 5.40 -27.72
N ASP A 40 -6.24 5.52 -28.80
CA ASP A 40 -6.18 4.55 -29.91
C ASP A 40 -4.77 4.44 -30.53
N LYS A 41 -3.98 5.53 -30.49
CA LYS A 41 -2.58 5.56 -30.95
C LYS A 41 -1.65 4.62 -30.16
N ASP A 42 -2.00 4.28 -28.93
CA ASP A 42 -1.18 3.45 -28.04
C ASP A 42 -1.57 1.96 -28.14
N LEU A 43 -2.55 1.65 -29.00
CA LEU A 43 -3.05 0.31 -29.24
C LEU A 43 -2.64 -0.21 -30.62
N ARG A 44 -1.97 -1.35 -30.65
CA ARG A 44 -1.90 -2.19 -31.86
C ARG A 44 -3.05 -3.19 -31.84
N ILE A 45 -3.85 -3.18 -32.91
CA ILE A 45 -5.00 -4.07 -33.09
C ILE A 45 -4.67 -5.08 -34.18
N ASP A 46 -4.51 -6.34 -33.79
CA ASP A 46 -4.29 -7.45 -34.71
C ASP A 46 -5.58 -8.26 -34.82
N VAL A 47 -6.07 -8.48 -36.04
CA VAL A 47 -7.26 -9.32 -36.31
C VAL A 47 -6.78 -10.60 -36.97
N PHE A 48 -7.26 -11.74 -36.50
CA PHE A 48 -6.84 -13.05 -36.99
C PHE A 48 -7.98 -14.07 -36.92
N ARG A 49 -7.76 -15.26 -37.48
CA ARG A 49 -8.73 -16.35 -37.41
C ARG A 49 -8.73 -16.97 -36.03
N ALA A 50 -9.92 -17.21 -35.48
CA ALA A 50 -10.05 -17.88 -34.19
C ALA A 50 -9.44 -19.28 -34.23
N SER A 51 -8.77 -19.69 -33.15
CA SER A 51 -8.19 -21.02 -33.03
C SER A 51 -9.17 -21.98 -32.35
N GLY A 52 -9.32 -23.19 -32.87
CA GLY A 52 -10.12 -24.25 -32.25
C GLY A 52 -10.81 -25.19 -33.25
N ALA A 53 -11.39 -26.28 -32.73
CA ALA A 53 -12.21 -27.22 -33.50
C ALA A 53 -13.58 -26.59 -33.83
N GLY A 54 -13.59 -25.67 -34.80
CA GLY A 54 -14.80 -24.97 -35.25
C GLY A 54 -15.27 -25.39 -36.63
N GLY A 55 -16.54 -25.10 -36.94
CA GLY A 55 -17.11 -25.28 -38.28
C GLY A 55 -16.57 -24.30 -39.31
N GLN A 56 -17.17 -24.26 -40.51
CA GLN A 56 -16.73 -23.39 -41.62
C GLN A 56 -16.51 -21.91 -41.23
N HIS A 57 -17.30 -21.39 -40.30
CA HIS A 57 -17.18 -20.01 -39.81
C HIS A 57 -15.82 -19.72 -39.16
N VAL A 58 -15.23 -20.66 -38.43
CA VAL A 58 -13.93 -20.48 -37.77
C VAL A 58 -12.78 -20.52 -38.79
N ASN A 59 -12.93 -21.30 -39.85
CA ASN A 59 -11.89 -21.47 -40.88
C ASN A 59 -11.87 -20.33 -41.91
N ARG A 60 -13.00 -19.64 -42.12
CA ARG A 60 -13.17 -18.64 -43.19
C ARG A 60 -13.22 -17.20 -42.69
N THR A 61 -13.62 -16.96 -41.44
CA THR A 61 -13.86 -15.60 -40.91
C THR A 61 -12.84 -15.19 -39.86
N GLU A 62 -12.23 -14.02 -40.05
CA GLU A 62 -11.31 -13.39 -39.10
C GLU A 62 -12.07 -12.66 -37.99
N SER A 63 -12.51 -13.45 -37.00
CA SER A 63 -13.32 -12.96 -35.87
C SER A 63 -12.52 -12.69 -34.60
N ALA A 64 -11.31 -13.27 -34.46
CA ALA A 64 -10.49 -13.09 -33.27
C ALA A 64 -9.72 -11.77 -33.31
N VAL A 65 -9.58 -11.13 -32.15
CA VAL A 65 -8.87 -9.85 -32.02
C VAL A 65 -7.86 -9.93 -30.91
N ARG A 66 -6.69 -9.34 -31.14
CA ARG A 66 -5.63 -9.12 -30.16
C ARG A 66 -5.33 -7.62 -30.07
N PHE A 67 -5.43 -7.08 -28.87
CA PHE A 67 -4.93 -5.75 -28.55
C PHE A 67 -3.57 -5.88 -27.89
N THR A 68 -2.64 -5.01 -28.30
CA THR A 68 -1.35 -4.82 -27.65
C THR A 68 -1.27 -3.36 -27.22
N HIS A 69 -1.15 -3.09 -25.92
CA HIS A 69 -0.87 -1.76 -25.42
C HIS A 69 0.64 -1.49 -25.53
N LEU A 70 1.04 -0.62 -26.46
CA LEU A 70 2.45 -0.38 -26.78
C LEU A 70 3.27 0.12 -25.59
N PRO A 71 2.78 1.05 -24.75
CA PRO A 71 3.56 1.57 -23.62
C PRO A 71 3.84 0.55 -22.51
N THR A 72 2.90 -0.37 -22.24
CA THR A 72 3.05 -1.36 -21.15
C THR A 72 3.42 -2.76 -21.64
N GLY A 73 3.36 -2.99 -22.96
CA GLY A 73 3.56 -4.32 -23.56
C GLY A 73 2.44 -5.32 -23.26
N LEU A 74 1.33 -4.90 -22.63
CA LEU A 74 0.23 -5.80 -22.28
C LEU A 74 -0.50 -6.27 -23.54
N VAL A 75 -0.61 -7.59 -23.68
CA VAL A 75 -1.33 -8.24 -24.77
C VAL A 75 -2.59 -8.92 -24.24
N VAL A 76 -3.72 -8.65 -24.89
CA VAL A 76 -5.01 -9.27 -24.60
C VAL A 76 -5.62 -9.75 -25.91
N SER A 77 -6.09 -10.99 -25.94
CA SER A 77 -6.81 -11.54 -27.09
C SER A 77 -8.19 -12.05 -26.69
N CYS A 78 -9.17 -11.88 -27.56
CA CYS A 78 -10.51 -12.42 -27.39
C CYS A 78 -11.00 -13.06 -28.69
N GLN A 79 -11.57 -14.26 -28.57
CA GLN A 79 -12.15 -15.03 -29.67
C GLN A 79 -13.43 -15.76 -29.24
N ASN A 80 -14.08 -15.29 -28.16
CA ASN A 80 -15.19 -16.00 -27.52
C ASN A 80 -16.47 -15.92 -28.37
N GLU A 81 -16.66 -14.81 -29.06
CA GLU A 81 -17.84 -14.53 -29.87
C GLU A 81 -17.58 -14.77 -31.35
N ARG A 82 -18.66 -15.01 -32.11
CA ARG A 82 -18.58 -15.10 -33.58
C ARG A 82 -18.35 -13.74 -34.24
N SER A 83 -18.77 -12.66 -33.59
CA SER A 83 -18.65 -11.29 -34.09
C SER A 83 -17.32 -10.65 -33.67
N GLN A 84 -16.59 -10.11 -34.65
CA GLN A 84 -15.37 -9.34 -34.41
C GLN A 84 -15.63 -8.12 -33.52
N ILE A 85 -16.76 -7.42 -33.68
CA ILE A 85 -17.10 -6.22 -32.90
C ILE A 85 -17.26 -6.57 -31.42
N GLN A 86 -17.93 -7.68 -31.13
CA GLN A 86 -18.12 -8.15 -29.75
C GLN A 86 -16.80 -8.60 -29.12
N ASN A 87 -15.93 -9.27 -29.90
CA ASN A 87 -14.59 -9.62 -29.47
C ASN A 87 -13.72 -8.38 -29.21
N ARG A 88 -13.84 -7.32 -30.04
CA ARG A 88 -13.16 -6.03 -29.80
C ARG A 88 -13.59 -5.39 -28.48
N ALA A 89 -14.90 -5.26 -28.27
CA ALA A 89 -15.43 -4.66 -27.04
C ALA A 89 -15.00 -5.44 -25.78
N SER A 90 -15.05 -6.77 -25.85
CA SER A 90 -14.65 -7.65 -24.75
C SER A 90 -13.16 -7.56 -24.46
N ALA A 91 -12.31 -7.59 -25.50
CA ALA A 91 -10.87 -7.49 -25.31
C ALA A 91 -10.45 -6.10 -24.79
N LEU A 92 -11.11 -5.01 -25.22
CA LEU A 92 -10.86 -3.67 -24.69
C LEU A 92 -11.27 -3.56 -23.21
N LYS A 93 -12.40 -4.16 -22.81
CA LYS A 93 -12.83 -4.21 -21.41
C LYS A 93 -11.81 -4.94 -20.52
N VAL A 94 -11.30 -6.07 -21.00
CA VAL A 94 -10.26 -6.84 -20.29
C VAL A 94 -8.95 -6.06 -20.24
N LEU A 95 -8.57 -5.38 -21.32
CA LEU A 95 -7.36 -4.56 -21.36
C LEU A 95 -7.43 -3.39 -20.36
N LYS A 96 -8.56 -2.67 -20.30
CA LYS A 96 -8.81 -1.63 -19.30
C LYS A 96 -8.68 -2.17 -17.87
N GLY A 97 -9.27 -3.32 -17.59
CA GLY A 97 -9.16 -3.97 -16.27
C GLY A 97 -7.71 -4.29 -15.89
N ARG A 98 -6.93 -4.87 -16.82
CA ARG A 98 -5.51 -5.18 -16.58
C ARG A 98 -4.63 -3.94 -16.39
N LEU A 99 -4.90 -2.87 -17.14
CA LEU A 99 -4.19 -1.61 -16.97
C LEU A 99 -4.52 -0.95 -15.64
N TYR A 100 -5.79 -1.01 -15.22
CA TYR A 100 -6.20 -0.55 -13.89
C TYR A 100 -5.48 -1.31 -12.78
N GLU A 101 -5.44 -2.64 -12.84
CA GLU A 101 -4.71 -3.46 -11.86
C GLU A 101 -3.21 -3.12 -11.83
N LEU A 102 -2.60 -2.86 -13.00
CA LEU A 102 -1.21 -2.47 -13.10
C LEU A 102 -0.94 -1.13 -12.39
N GLU A 103 -1.76 -0.11 -12.67
CA GLU A 103 -1.64 1.21 -12.04
C GLU A 103 -1.94 1.15 -10.54
N ARG A 104 -2.96 0.38 -10.13
CA ARG A 104 -3.26 0.14 -8.71
C ARG A 104 -2.08 -0.50 -7.99
N ARG A 105 -1.43 -1.50 -8.59
CA ARG A 105 -0.24 -2.13 -8.01
C ARG A 105 0.93 -1.16 -7.89
N LYS A 106 1.19 -0.35 -8.93
CA LYS A 106 2.23 0.70 -8.86
C LYS A 106 1.93 1.71 -7.77
N PHE A 107 0.66 2.06 -7.59
CA PHE A 107 0.22 2.96 -6.53
C PHE A 107 0.44 2.33 -5.14
N GLU A 108 0.00 1.09 -4.94
CA GLU A 108 0.24 0.32 -3.70
C GLU A 108 1.74 0.22 -3.38
N GLU A 109 2.59 -0.01 -4.39
CA GLU A 109 4.05 -0.02 -4.25
C GLU A 109 4.59 1.34 -3.82
N LYS A 110 4.14 2.44 -4.43
CA LYS A 110 4.51 3.81 -4.04
C LYS A 110 4.08 4.13 -2.61
N VAL A 111 2.85 3.75 -2.23
CA VAL A 111 2.33 3.91 -0.87
C VAL A 111 3.17 3.10 0.11
N ALA A 112 3.52 1.86 -0.23
CA ALA A 112 4.35 1.01 0.63
C ALA A 112 5.76 1.60 0.81
N GLN A 113 6.38 2.09 -0.26
CA GLN A 113 7.68 2.79 -0.19
C GLN A 113 7.60 4.06 0.67
N ALA A 114 6.56 4.88 0.48
CA ALA A 114 6.36 6.11 1.25
C ALA A 114 6.04 5.84 2.74
N SER A 115 5.34 4.74 3.04
CA SER A 115 4.98 4.35 4.41
C SER A 115 6.16 3.81 5.22
N GLY A 116 7.29 3.52 4.58
CA GLY A 116 8.51 3.01 5.20
C GLY A 116 8.40 1.56 5.69
N GLU A 117 9.50 1.03 6.24
CA GLU A 117 9.54 -0.32 6.78
C GLU A 117 8.60 -0.48 7.98
N LYS A 118 7.65 -1.41 7.87
CA LYS A 118 6.79 -1.81 8.97
C LYS A 118 7.58 -2.76 9.87
N SER A 119 8.01 -2.26 11.02
CA SER A 119 8.67 -3.07 12.04
C SER A 119 7.69 -4.04 12.71
N ASP A 120 8.02 -5.33 12.76
CA ASP A 120 7.23 -6.33 13.49
C ASP A 120 7.09 -5.96 14.97
N VAL A 121 5.93 -6.32 15.54
CA VAL A 121 5.61 -6.12 16.96
C VAL A 121 6.31 -7.20 17.78
N ALA A 122 7.62 -7.10 17.88
CA ALA A 122 8.46 -7.97 18.69
C ALA A 122 8.95 -7.24 19.96
N TRP A 123 9.25 -8.01 21.00
CA TRP A 123 9.88 -7.45 22.19
C TRP A 123 11.24 -6.84 21.82
N GLY A 124 11.43 -5.55 22.08
CA GLY A 124 12.65 -4.82 21.70
C GLY A 124 12.50 -3.91 20.48
N SER A 125 11.43 -4.02 19.68
CA SER A 125 11.20 -3.14 18.52
C SER A 125 10.50 -1.82 18.87
N GLN A 126 10.28 -1.53 20.16
CA GLN A 126 9.61 -0.31 20.58
C GLN A 126 10.44 0.94 20.32
N ILE A 127 9.83 1.92 19.65
CA ILE A 127 10.43 3.23 19.41
C ILE A 127 10.21 4.17 20.60
N ARG A 128 9.15 3.96 21.39
CA ARG A 128 8.83 4.80 22.54
C ARG A 128 8.21 3.99 23.67
N SER A 129 8.66 4.26 24.89
CA SER A 129 8.13 3.67 26.12
C SER A 129 7.37 4.69 26.94
N TYR A 130 6.21 4.29 27.43
CA TYR A 130 5.36 5.03 28.36
C TYR A 130 5.29 4.22 29.65
N VAL A 131 6.01 4.64 30.68
CA VAL A 131 6.02 4.01 31.99
C VAL A 131 5.17 4.87 32.92
N LEU A 132 4.12 4.28 33.49
CA LEU A 132 3.22 4.94 34.44
C LEU A 132 3.40 4.43 35.87
N ALA A 133 4.08 3.29 36.05
CA ALA A 133 4.43 2.72 37.35
C ALA A 133 5.71 1.84 37.23
N PRO A 134 6.65 1.88 38.20
CA PRO A 134 6.57 2.56 39.49
C PRO A 134 6.90 4.07 39.45
N TYR A 135 7.46 4.55 38.34
CA TYR A 135 7.70 5.96 38.08
C TYR A 135 6.96 6.38 36.81
N GLN A 136 6.80 7.70 36.62
CA GLN A 136 6.19 8.29 35.45
C GLN A 136 7.28 8.79 34.50
N MET A 137 7.37 8.19 33.31
CA MET A 137 8.32 8.60 32.28
C MET A 137 7.84 8.19 30.89
N VAL A 138 7.95 9.10 29.93
CA VAL A 138 7.91 8.77 28.50
C VAL A 138 9.30 8.96 27.93
N LYS A 139 9.81 7.96 27.19
CA LYS A 139 11.14 7.98 26.57
C LYS A 139 11.07 7.49 25.13
N ASP A 140 11.60 8.27 24.19
CA ASP A 140 11.80 7.86 22.79
C ASP A 140 13.20 7.23 22.66
N HIS A 141 13.27 5.96 22.24
CA HIS A 141 14.53 5.22 22.14
C HIS A 141 15.36 5.59 20.92
N ARG A 142 14.79 6.34 19.97
CA ARG A 142 15.48 6.76 18.74
C ARG A 142 16.25 8.05 18.94
N THR A 143 15.69 8.97 19.71
CA THR A 143 16.27 10.30 19.98
C THR A 143 16.81 10.43 21.41
N LEU A 144 16.48 9.49 22.29
CA LEU A 144 16.76 9.53 23.73
C LEU A 144 16.05 10.67 24.49
N GLU A 145 15.15 11.41 23.82
CA GLU A 145 14.29 12.42 24.45
C GLU A 145 13.36 11.76 25.47
N GLU A 146 13.24 12.36 26.66
CA GLU A 146 12.39 11.86 27.72
C GLU A 146 11.73 12.97 28.54
N THR A 147 10.57 12.65 29.12
CA THR A 147 9.82 13.55 30.00
C THR A 147 9.13 12.78 31.12
N SER A 148 9.03 13.39 32.30
CA SER A 148 8.25 12.87 33.42
C SER A 148 6.75 13.22 33.32
N GLN A 149 6.38 14.17 32.46
CA GLN A 149 5.00 14.66 32.31
C GLN A 149 4.14 13.71 31.46
N THR A 150 4.01 12.45 31.90
CA THR A 150 3.33 11.38 31.13
C THR A 150 1.91 11.72 30.73
N GLN A 151 1.15 12.37 31.61
CA GLN A 151 -0.25 12.73 31.35
C GLN A 151 -0.37 13.70 30.17
N LYS A 152 0.45 14.76 30.12
CA LYS A 152 0.43 15.72 29.00
C LYS A 152 0.74 15.06 27.67
N VAL A 153 1.70 14.14 27.66
CA VAL A 153 2.06 13.38 26.44
C VAL A 153 0.90 12.52 25.96
N LEU A 154 0.19 11.87 26.89
CA LEU A 154 -1.02 11.09 26.56
C LEU A 154 -2.19 11.97 26.12
N ASP A 155 -2.24 13.22 26.58
CA ASP A 155 -3.23 14.24 26.19
C ASP A 155 -2.86 14.97 24.88
N GLY A 156 -1.74 14.63 24.24
CA GLY A 156 -1.38 15.11 22.90
C GLY A 156 -0.14 16.01 22.81
N ASP A 157 0.53 16.31 23.93
CA ASP A 157 1.78 17.08 23.93
C ASP A 157 2.96 16.24 23.39
N LEU A 158 3.01 16.12 22.06
CA LEU A 158 3.98 15.29 21.32
C LEU A 158 5.03 16.11 20.57
N ASP A 159 4.92 17.44 20.59
CA ASP A 159 5.70 18.35 19.77
C ASP A 159 7.21 18.18 19.96
N ALA A 160 7.67 18.08 21.21
CA ALA A 160 9.09 17.88 21.51
C ALA A 160 9.63 16.61 20.84
N PHE A 161 8.92 15.48 20.99
CA PHE A 161 9.34 14.22 20.38
C PHE A 161 9.32 14.24 18.85
N ILE A 162 8.31 14.90 18.26
CA ILE A 162 8.20 15.02 16.80
C ILE A 162 9.36 15.87 16.26
N ARG A 163 9.58 17.06 16.83
CA ARG A 163 10.63 17.98 16.40
C ARG A 163 12.02 17.36 16.52
N THR A 164 12.35 16.76 17.67
CA THR A 164 13.65 16.12 17.87
C THR A 164 13.88 15.00 16.86
N GLN A 165 12.85 14.20 16.54
CA GLN A 165 12.97 13.14 15.54
C GLN A 165 13.13 13.67 14.11
N LEU A 166 12.44 14.77 13.75
CA LEU A 166 12.57 15.38 12.43
C LEU A 166 13.97 15.98 12.23
N LEU A 167 14.50 16.68 13.22
CA LEU A 167 15.87 17.20 13.21
C LEU A 167 16.91 16.07 13.14
N ALA A 168 16.73 15.00 13.92
CA ALA A 168 17.63 13.85 13.88
C ALA A 168 17.60 13.12 12.53
N LYS A 169 16.46 13.15 11.81
CA LYS A 169 16.37 12.60 10.44
C LYS A 169 17.05 13.50 9.42
N SER A 170 16.82 14.82 9.47
CA SER A 170 17.42 15.74 8.50
C SER A 170 18.96 15.69 8.55
N LEU A 171 19.54 15.64 9.75
CA LEU A 171 20.99 15.51 9.96
C LEU A 171 21.58 14.21 9.39
N LYS A 172 20.79 13.13 9.27
CA LYS A 172 21.24 11.84 8.71
C LYS A 172 21.15 11.78 7.18
N THR A 173 20.42 12.68 6.54
CA THR A 173 20.25 12.70 5.09
C THR A 173 21.34 13.52 4.39
N GLU A 174 22.02 14.40 5.12
CA GLU A 174 23.08 15.29 4.61
C GLU A 174 24.50 14.71 4.71
N GLY A 175 24.68 13.55 5.36
CA GLY A 175 25.98 12.85 5.49
C GLY A 175 25.95 11.48 4.85
#